data_AF-A0A8H8NYB3-F1
#
_entry.id   AF-A0A8H8NYB3-F1
#
_cell.length_a   1.000
_cell.length_b   1.000
_cell.length_c   1.000
_cell.angle_alpha   90.00
_cell.angle_beta   90.00
_cell.angle_gamma   90.00
#
_symmetry.space_group_name_H-M   'P 1'
#
loop_
_entity.id
_entity.type
_entity.pdbx_description
1 polymer ?
#
loop_
_entity_poly.entity_id
_entity_poly.type
_entity_poly.pdbx_seq_one_letter_code
_entity_poly.pdbx_strand_id
1 'polypeptide(L)'
;MSVGPYETIDFGQLAEAFPPLKPFLFKNTGGRYSLNFKDDAANRTLTRALLKRDFGLDVTLLEDRLCPPVPNRLNYVLWISEVVKAISPDEPIIGLDV
;
A
#
# COMPACT_ATOMS: atom_id res chain seq x y z
N MET A 1 -20.34 0.47 1.33
CA MET A 1 -18.92 0.49 0.98
C MET A 1 -18.16 -0.08 2.15
N SER A 2 -17.50 -1.23 1.98
CA SER A 2 -16.62 -1.76 3.02
C SER A 2 -15.48 -0.76 3.23
N VAL A 3 -15.16 -0.49 4.49
CA VAL A 3 -13.97 0.25 4.91
C VAL A 3 -12.76 -0.49 4.32
N GLY A 4 -11.92 0.21 3.56
CA GLY A 4 -10.73 -0.40 2.95
C GLY A 4 -9.69 -0.78 4.02
N PRO A 5 -8.84 -1.80 3.79
CA PRO A 5 -7.91 -2.31 4.81
C PRO A 5 -6.81 -1.30 5.23
N TYR A 6 -6.75 -0.14 4.57
CA TYR A 6 -5.72 0.88 4.77
C TYR A 6 -6.20 2.17 5.43
N GLU A 7 -7.43 2.24 5.96
CA GLU A 7 -7.86 3.42 6.74
C GLU A 7 -7.05 3.63 8.02
N THR A 8 -6.50 2.54 8.59
CA THR A 8 -5.60 2.62 9.74
C THR A 8 -4.41 1.71 9.54
N ILE A 9 -3.21 2.29 9.40
CA ILE A 9 -1.95 1.54 9.35
C ILE A 9 -1.19 1.83 10.65
N ASP A 10 -0.89 0.77 11.41
CA ASP A 10 0.08 0.87 12.49
C ASP A 10 1.50 0.79 11.92
N PHE A 11 2.13 1.95 11.73
CA PHE A 11 3.49 2.01 11.21
C PHE A 11 4.52 1.42 12.17
N GLY A 12 4.27 1.41 13.48
CA GLY A 12 5.15 0.78 14.45
C GLY A 12 5.19 -0.72 14.25
N GLN A 13 4.01 -1.36 14.18
CA GLN A 13 3.92 -2.80 13.91
C GLN A 13 4.49 -3.15 12.52
N LEU A 14 4.22 -2.32 11.51
CA LEU A 14 4.76 -2.53 10.17
C LEU A 14 6.30 -2.47 10.15
N ALA A 15 6.91 -1.57 10.90
CA ALA A 15 8.36 -1.45 10.96
C ALA A 15 9.03 -2.56 11.79
N GLU A 16 8.32 -3.20 12.73
CA GLU A 16 8.81 -4.44 13.35
C GLU A 16 8.81 -5.61 12.37
N ALA A 17 7.76 -5.74 11.56
CA ALA A 17 7.70 -6.75 10.50
C ALA A 17 8.65 -6.45 9.32
N PHE A 18 8.94 -5.18 9.07
CA PHE A 18 9.82 -4.70 7.99
C PHE A 18 10.84 -3.68 8.53
N PRO A 19 11.94 -4.14 9.15
CA PRO A 19 12.95 -3.29 9.78
C PRO A 19 13.51 -2.13 8.93
N PRO A 20 13.65 -2.25 7.59
CA PRO A 20 14.11 -1.13 6.76
C PRO A 20 13.21 0.12 6.83
N LEU A 21 11.97 0.02 7.31
CA LEU A 21 11.08 1.16 7.50
C LEU A 21 11.43 1.99 8.75
N LYS A 22 12.07 1.38 9.76
CA LYS A 22 12.37 2.03 11.05
C LYS A 22 13.05 3.40 10.95
N PRO A 23 14.07 3.61 10.09
CA PRO A 23 14.76 4.90 9.97
C PRO A 23 13.88 6.06 9.49
N PHE A 24 12.76 5.76 8.81
CA PHE A 24 11.85 6.78 8.27
C PHE A 24 10.73 7.17 9.23
N LEU A 25 10.62 6.49 10.39
CA LEU A 25 9.55 6.72 11.34
C LEU A 25 9.93 7.77 12.39
N PHE A 26 8.97 8.63 12.70
CA PHE A 26 9.00 9.55 13.83
C PHE A 26 7.67 9.49 14.59
N LYS A 27 7.68 9.93 15.86
CA LYS A 27 6.43 10.10 16.61
C LYS A 27 5.84 11.48 16.31
N ASN A 28 4.58 11.52 15.89
CA ASN A 28 3.85 12.77 15.73
C ASN A 28 3.44 13.36 17.09
N THR A 29 2.84 14.55 17.09
CA THR A 29 2.37 15.24 18.32
C THR A 29 1.37 14.41 19.13
N GLY A 30 0.65 13.48 18.49
CA GLY A 30 -0.26 12.55 19.14
C GLY A 30 0.39 11.26 19.67
N GLY A 31 1.72 11.16 19.65
CA GLY A 31 2.48 10.02 20.14
C GLY A 31 2.46 8.77 19.24
N ARG A 32 1.81 8.84 18.07
CA ARG A 32 1.75 7.75 17.10
C ARG A 32 2.92 7.82 16.12
N TYR A 33 3.39 6.67 15.66
CA TYR A 33 4.37 6.63 14.58
C TYR A 33 3.77 7.18 13.28
N SER A 34 4.58 7.93 12.56
CA SER A 34 4.28 8.54 11.26
C SER A 34 5.58 8.61 10.44
N LEU A 35 5.47 8.89 9.15
CA LEU A 35 6.58 9.15 8.25
C LEU A 35 6.35 10.44 7.46
N ASN A 36 7.42 10.96 6.84
CA ASN A 36 7.34 12.13 5.96
C ASN A 36 6.89 11.69 4.56
N PHE A 37 5.61 11.91 4.23
CA PHE A 37 5.06 11.53 2.92
C PHE A 37 5.59 12.36 1.73
N LYS A 38 6.46 13.35 1.97
CA LYS A 38 7.20 14.05 0.92
C LYS A 38 8.58 13.46 0.65
N ASP A 39 9.01 12.47 1.42
CA ASP A 39 10.28 11.76 1.23
C ASP A 39 10.04 10.53 0.36
N ASP A 40 10.59 10.55 -0.86
CA ASP A 40 10.43 9.47 -1.83
C ASP A 40 11.05 8.15 -1.35
N ALA A 41 12.15 8.20 -0.59
CA ALA A 41 12.76 6.99 -0.03
C ALA A 41 11.88 6.39 1.08
N ALA A 42 11.27 7.24 1.91
CA ALA A 42 10.29 6.80 2.91
C ALA A 42 9.06 6.16 2.24
N ASN A 43 8.50 6.81 1.22
CA ASN A 43 7.35 6.33 0.48
C ASN A 43 7.63 5.00 -0.24
N ARG A 44 8.79 4.88 -0.91
CA ARG A 44 9.21 3.62 -1.55
C ARG A 44 9.36 2.48 -0.53
N THR A 45 9.98 2.77 0.61
CA THR A 45 10.16 1.77 1.67
C THR A 45 8.81 1.35 2.26
N LEU A 46 7.89 2.30 2.48
CA LEU A 46 6.53 2.02 2.91
C LEU A 46 5.79 1.14 1.90
N THR A 47 5.82 1.49 0.61
CA THR A 47 5.16 0.71 -0.45
C THR A 47 5.68 -0.72 -0.48
N ARG A 48 7.00 -0.93 -0.39
CA ARG A 48 7.59 -2.28 -0.30
C ARG A 48 7.13 -3.04 0.94
N ALA A 49 7.08 -2.37 2.10
CA ALA A 49 6.64 -2.99 3.34
C ALA A 49 5.17 -3.46 3.26
N LEU A 50 4.28 -2.63 2.70
CA LEU A 50 2.87 -2.97 2.52
C LEU A 50 2.69 -4.11 1.51
N LEU A 51 3.38 -4.06 0.36
CA LEU A 51 3.32 -5.11 -0.65
C LEU A 51 3.79 -6.46 -0.10
N LYS A 52 4.86 -6.47 0.69
CA LYS A 52 5.38 -7.68 1.31
C LYS A 52 4.43 -8.23 2.38
N ARG A 53 3.89 -7.37 3.25
CA ARG A 53 2.99 -7.78 4.35
C ARG A 53 1.67 -8.35 3.83
N ASP A 54 1.04 -7.65 2.89
CA ASP A 54 -0.35 -7.92 2.51
C ASP A 54 -0.48 -8.87 1.32
N PHE A 55 0.53 -8.90 0.46
CA PHE A 55 0.49 -9.66 -0.80
C PHE A 55 1.66 -10.65 -0.94
N GLY A 56 2.60 -10.68 0.01
CA GLY A 56 3.80 -11.51 -0.09
C GLY A 56 4.77 -11.09 -1.21
N LEU A 57 4.61 -9.89 -1.76
CA LEU A 57 5.39 -9.41 -2.90
C LEU A 57 6.66 -8.70 -2.43
N ASP A 58 7.82 -9.26 -2.78
CA ASP A 58 9.11 -8.59 -2.61
C ASP A 58 9.51 -7.89 -3.91
N VAL A 59 9.25 -6.58 -3.97
CA VAL A 59 9.47 -5.76 -5.18
C VAL A 59 10.65 -4.81 -4.99
N THR A 60 11.33 -4.55 -6.10
CA THR A 60 12.32 -3.46 -6.20
C THR A 60 11.68 -2.29 -6.91
N LEU A 61 11.58 -1.15 -6.23
CA LEU A 61 11.08 0.10 -6.80
C LEU A 61 12.27 0.96 -7.21
N LEU A 62 12.32 1.33 -8.49
CA LEU A 62 13.37 2.17 -9.04
C LEU A 62 13.25 3.62 -8.53
N GLU A 63 14.38 4.30 -8.39
CA GLU A 63 14.42 5.65 -7.81
C GLU A 63 13.97 6.74 -8.79
N ASP A 64 14.10 6.48 -10.09
CA ASP A 64 13.83 7.38 -11.21
C ASP A 64 12.39 7.31 -11.72
N ARG A 65 11.49 6.62 -11.00
CA ARG A 65 10.09 6.43 -11.38
C ARG A 65 9.14 6.72 -10.23
N LEU A 66 7.89 6.98 -10.61
CA LEU A 66 6.81 7.20 -9.67
C LEU A 66 6.61 5.96 -8.78
N CYS A 67 6.58 6.17 -7.47
CA CYS A 67 6.22 5.14 -6.49
C CYS A 67 4.72 5.25 -6.17
N PRO A 68 3.89 4.28 -6.60
CA PRO A 68 2.45 4.38 -6.37
C PRO A 68 2.12 4.09 -4.89
N PRO A 69 1.20 4.86 -4.28
CA PRO A 69 0.64 4.52 -2.98
C PRO A 69 -0.26 3.27 -3.09
N VAL A 70 0.11 2.20 -2.39
CA VAL A 70 -0.64 0.92 -2.38
C VAL A 70 -2.13 1.10 -2.08
N PRO A 71 -2.54 1.92 -1.08
CA PRO A 71 -3.96 2.07 -0.75
C PRO A 71 -4.81 2.57 -1.92
N ASN A 72 -4.31 3.56 -2.66
CA ASN A 72 -5.05 4.13 -3.79
C ASN A 72 -5.16 3.14 -4.95
N ARG A 73 -4.10 2.38 -5.24
CA ARG A 73 -4.12 1.33 -6.27
C ARG A 73 -5.08 0.20 -5.90
N LEU A 74 -5.08 -0.25 -4.64
CA LEU A 74 -6.02 -1.28 -4.19
C LEU A 74 -7.47 -0.81 -4.31
N ASN A 75 -7.77 0.43 -3.91
CA ASN A 75 -9.13 0.99 -4.05
C ASN A 75 -9.60 0.96 -5.51
N TYR A 76 -8.72 1.28 -6.46
CA TYR A 76 -9.05 1.23 -7.88
C TYR A 76 -9.33 -0.20 -8.37
N VAL A 77 -8.47 -1.16 -8.02
CA VAL A 77 -8.65 -2.58 -8.38
C VAL A 77 -9.95 -3.15 -7.79
N LEU A 78 -10.24 -2.84 -6.52
CA LEU A 78 -11.48 -3.28 -5.86
C LEU A 78 -12.70 -2.66 -6.54
N TRP A 79 -12.65 -1.37 -6.90
CA TRP A 79 -13.74 -0.73 -7.62
C TRP A 79 -13.99 -1.37 -8.99
N ILE A 80 -12.93 -1.63 -9.78
CA ILE A 80 -13.06 -2.36 -11.06
C ILE A 80 -13.69 -3.73 -10.84
N SER A 81 -13.24 -4.48 -9.83
CA SER A 81 -13.79 -5.79 -9.47
C SER A 81 -15.30 -5.72 -9.24
N GLU A 82 -15.79 -4.71 -8.51
CA GLU A 82 -17.23 -4.54 -8.27
C GLU A 82 -18.01 -4.19 -9.54
N VAL A 83 -17.46 -3.33 -10.40
CA VAL A 83 -18.06 -3.01 -11.71
C VAL A 83 -18.17 -4.27 -12.56
N VAL A 84 -17.08 -5.05 -12.64
CA VAL A 84 -17.02 -6.27 -13.44
C VAL A 84 -18.03 -7.31 -12.95
N LYS A 85 -18.10 -7.56 -11.63
CA LYS A 85 -19.10 -8.47 -11.04
C LYS A 85 -20.52 -8.04 -11.34
N ALA A 86 -20.79 -6.73 -11.43
CA ALA A 86 -22.12 -6.20 -11.71
C ALA A 86 -22.55 -6.41 -13.17
N ILE A 87 -21.61 -6.47 -14.12
CA ILE A 87 -21.91 -6.60 -15.56
C ILE A 87 -21.76 -8.03 -16.09
N SER A 88 -20.85 -8.82 -15.51
CA SER A 88 -20.48 -10.16 -15.97
C SER A 88 -20.14 -11.07 -14.78
N PRO A 89 -21.13 -11.45 -13.93
CA PRO A 89 -20.88 -12.12 -12.65
C PRO A 89 -20.25 -13.51 -12.76
N ASP A 90 -20.47 -14.21 -13.88
CA ASP A 90 -20.11 -15.62 -14.04
C ASP A 90 -18.92 -15.85 -15.00
N GLU A 91 -18.30 -14.78 -15.51
CA GLU A 91 -17.18 -14.88 -16.44
C GLU A 91 -15.83 -14.81 -15.72
N PRO A 92 -14.88 -15.73 -16.01
CA PRO A 92 -13.53 -15.65 -15.48
C PRO A 92 -12.79 -14.48 -16.16
N ILE A 93 -12.57 -13.40 -15.42
CA ILE A 93 -11.93 -12.19 -15.92
C ILE A 93 -10.54 -12.02 -15.31
N ILE A 94 -9.56 -11.74 -16.17
CA ILE A 94 -8.19 -11.43 -15.78
C ILE A 94 -7.94 -9.96 -16.14
N GLY A 95 -7.64 -9.14 -15.14
CA GLY A 95 -7.24 -7.74 -15.31
C GLY A 95 -5.74 -7.56 -15.17
N LEU A 96 -5.17 -6.63 -15.92
CA LEU A 96 -3.79 -6.17 -15.78
C LEU A 96 -3.78 -4.64 -15.56
N ASP A 97 -3.15 -4.18 -14.49
CA ASP A 97 -2.88 -2.76 -14.21
C ASP A 97 -1.38 -2.49 -14.48
N VAL A 98 -1.06 -1.40 -15.20
CA VAL A 98 0.31 -1.04 -15.63
C VAL A 98 0.76 0.33 -15.14
#